data_AF-A0A564TH83-F1
#
_entry.id   AF-A0A564TH83-F1
#
_cell.length_a   1.000
_cell.length_b   1.000
_cell.length_c   1.000
_cell.angle_alpha   90.00
_cell.angle_beta   90.00
_cell.angle_gamma   90.00
#
_symmetry.space_group_name_H-M   'P 1'
#
loop_
_entity.id
_entity.type
_entity.pdbx_description
1 polymer ?
#
loop_
_entity_poly.entity_id
_entity_poly.type
_entity_poly.pdbx_seq_one_letter_code
_entity_poly.pdbx_strand_id
1 'polypeptide(L)'
;MDELRNHLKTMNRQFGFYMKHKTAMKNNLIGILDHTYPGVNTYFDSPSRSDGSQKWVDFASAYWHVDCIRKMSLNAFIDHYQYWCKRKKYNFSQSKAEEIYGKAKVLVPVLPKDAITKLIIKQAVDQLNSASTTVESLRTLMNETA
;
A
#
# COMPACT_ATOMS: atom_id res chain seq x y z
N MET A 1 -31.00 -9.14 23.48
CA MET A 1 -31.12 -7.84 22.77
C MET A 1 -30.06 -6.84 23.23
N ASP A 2 -29.88 -6.64 24.54
CA ASP A 2 -28.88 -5.67 25.04
C ASP A 2 -27.43 -6.08 24.77
N GLU A 3 -27.09 -7.37 24.85
CA GLU A 3 -25.75 -7.86 24.55
C GLU A 3 -25.35 -7.65 23.08
N LEU A 4 -26.24 -7.99 22.14
CA LEU A 4 -26.03 -7.77 20.71
C LEU A 4 -25.79 -6.28 20.41
N ARG A 5 -26.63 -5.41 20.98
CA ARG A 5 -26.48 -3.95 20.84
C ARG A 5 -25.15 -3.46 21.42
N ASN A 6 -24.72 -4.01 22.55
CA ASN A 6 -23.45 -3.64 23.18
C ASN A 6 -22.24 -4.14 22.38
N HIS A 7 -22.30 -5.33 21.78
CA HIS A 7 -21.28 -5.83 20.86
C HIS A 7 -21.18 -4.94 19.61
N LEU A 8 -22.30 -4.63 18.94
CA LEU A 8 -22.31 -3.74 17.77
C LEU A 8 -21.76 -2.36 18.08
N LYS A 9 -22.13 -1.76 19.22
CA LYS A 9 -21.56 -0.47 19.68
C LYS A 9 -20.05 -0.56 19.89
N THR A 10 -19.58 -1.65 20.50
CA THR A 10 -18.15 -1.85 20.78
C THR A 10 -17.37 -2.04 19.49
N MET A 11 -17.87 -2.87 18.56
CA MET A 11 -17.26 -3.05 17.24
C MET A 11 -17.21 -1.74 16.45
N ASN A 12 -18.28 -0.93 16.46
CA ASN A 12 -18.28 0.36 15.79
C ASN A 12 -17.24 1.34 16.38
N ARG A 13 -17.04 1.33 17.70
CA ARG A 13 -15.99 2.12 18.36
C ARG A 13 -14.59 1.66 17.93
N GLN A 14 -14.35 0.35 17.90
CA GLN A 14 -13.08 -0.22 17.41
C GLN A 14 -12.84 0.11 15.94
N PHE A 15 -13.88 -0.01 15.10
CA PHE A 15 -13.82 0.35 13.70
C PHE A 15 -13.39 1.81 13.51
N GLY A 16 -14.02 2.73 14.25
CA GLY A 16 -13.66 4.15 14.23
C GLY A 16 -12.23 4.43 14.70
N PHE A 17 -11.75 3.71 15.72
CA PHE A 17 -10.37 3.80 16.22
C PHE A 17 -9.37 3.35 15.14
N TYR A 18 -9.52 2.15 14.60
CA TYR A 18 -8.59 1.62 13.60
C TYR A 18 -8.66 2.37 12.27
N MET A 19 -9.80 2.95 11.89
CA MET A 19 -9.89 3.85 10.74
C MET A 19 -9.00 5.10 10.89
N LYS A 20 -8.97 5.72 12.09
CA LYS A 20 -8.08 6.85 12.37
C LYS A 20 -6.61 6.43 12.30
N HIS A 21 -6.26 5.29 12.90
CA HIS A 21 -4.90 4.76 12.87
C HIS A 21 -4.45 4.35 11.46
N LYS A 22 -5.30 3.73 10.67
CA LYS A 22 -5.05 3.42 9.25
C LYS A 22 -4.70 4.68 8.46
N THR A 23 -5.45 5.76 8.66
CA THR A 23 -5.16 7.06 8.01
C THR A 23 -3.81 7.63 8.46
N ALA A 24 -3.53 7.62 9.77
CA ALA A 24 -2.25 8.09 10.29
C ALA A 24 -1.06 7.27 9.77
N MET A 25 -1.17 5.94 9.75
CA MET A 25 -0.16 5.03 9.22
C MET A 25 0.04 5.18 7.71
N LYS A 26 -1.05 5.45 6.96
CA LYS A 26 -0.98 5.76 5.53
C LYS A 26 -0.18 7.03 5.28
N ASN A 27 -0.48 8.10 6.02
CA ASN A 27 0.24 9.37 5.90
C ASN A 27 1.71 9.22 6.32
N ASN A 28 1.99 8.45 7.36
CA ASN A 28 3.36 8.13 7.77
C ASN A 28 4.12 7.38 6.66
N LEU A 29 3.52 6.35 6.05
CA LEU A 29 4.14 5.63 4.94
C LEU A 29 4.42 6.55 3.74
N ILE A 30 3.48 7.45 3.41
CA ILE A 30 3.67 8.46 2.35
C ILE A 30 4.87 9.36 2.68
N GLY A 31 4.94 9.90 3.90
CA GLY A 31 6.06 10.76 4.31
C GLY A 31 7.42 10.07 4.25
N ILE A 32 7.49 8.77 4.57
CA ILE A 32 8.73 7.99 4.41
C ILE A 32 9.05 7.81 2.92
N LEU A 33 8.05 7.47 2.09
CA LEU A 33 8.22 7.26 0.66
C LEU A 33 8.58 8.55 -0.08
N ASP A 34 8.20 9.73 0.41
CA ASP A 34 8.64 11.01 -0.16
C ASP A 34 10.16 11.19 -0.09
N HIS A 35 10.87 10.44 0.76
CA HIS A 35 12.33 10.44 0.80
C HIS A 35 13.00 9.39 -0.10
N THR A 36 12.30 8.36 -0.59
CA THR A 36 12.91 7.25 -1.37
C THR A 36 12.29 7.05 -2.75
N TYR A 37 11.02 7.39 -2.89
CA TYR A 37 10.23 7.27 -4.09
C TYR A 37 9.08 8.30 -4.10
N PRO A 38 9.39 9.60 -4.26
CA PRO A 38 8.40 10.66 -4.20
C PRO A 38 7.22 10.43 -5.15
N GLY A 39 5.99 10.60 -4.65
CA GLY A 39 4.76 10.52 -5.44
C GLY A 39 4.28 9.10 -5.81
N VAL A 40 4.96 8.03 -5.39
CA VAL A 40 4.59 6.64 -5.74
C VAL A 40 3.17 6.25 -5.28
N ASN A 41 2.65 6.89 -4.23
CA ASN A 41 1.30 6.69 -3.72
C ASN A 41 0.18 7.13 -4.69
N THR A 42 0.51 7.87 -5.73
CA THR A 42 -0.46 8.43 -6.70
C THR A 42 -0.52 7.65 -8.02
N TYR A 43 0.27 6.58 -8.18
CA TYR A 43 0.40 5.86 -9.45
C TYR A 43 -0.84 5.07 -9.86
N PHE A 44 -1.67 4.73 -8.88
CA PHE A 44 -2.87 3.93 -9.06
C PHE A 44 -4.05 4.58 -8.35
N ASP A 45 -5.17 4.61 -9.05
CA ASP A 45 -6.50 5.02 -8.59
C ASP A 45 -7.37 3.82 -8.14
N SER A 46 -6.80 2.61 -8.19
CA SER A 46 -7.50 1.38 -7.85
C SER A 46 -7.99 1.43 -6.39
N PRO A 47 -9.26 1.03 -6.12
CA PRO A 47 -9.79 1.00 -4.77
C PRO A 47 -9.07 -0.04 -3.91
N SER A 48 -9.26 0.05 -2.59
CA SER A 48 -8.90 -1.03 -1.68
C SER A 48 -9.67 -2.31 -2.04
N ARG A 49 -9.00 -3.46 -1.92
CA ARG A 49 -9.65 -4.77 -1.98
C ARG A 49 -10.49 -5.03 -0.73
N SER A 50 -11.32 -6.07 -0.78
CA SER A 50 -12.12 -6.53 0.35
C SER A 50 -11.30 -6.96 1.57
N ASP A 51 -10.04 -7.35 1.39
CA ASP A 51 -9.10 -7.65 2.49
C ASP A 51 -8.36 -6.41 3.04
N GLY A 52 -8.65 -5.23 2.47
CA GLY A 52 -8.06 -3.96 2.86
C GLY A 52 -6.76 -3.61 2.12
N SER A 53 -6.19 -4.55 1.35
CA SER A 53 -4.98 -4.31 0.57
C SER A 53 -5.19 -3.25 -0.51
N GLN A 54 -4.14 -2.48 -0.79
CA GLN A 54 -4.15 -1.39 -1.77
C GLN A 54 -3.01 -1.58 -2.77
N LYS A 55 -3.31 -1.38 -4.06
CA LYS A 55 -2.34 -1.58 -5.16
C LYS A 55 -1.09 -0.74 -5.02
N TRP A 56 -1.24 0.53 -4.66
CA TRP A 56 -0.09 1.42 -4.48
C TRP A 56 0.78 0.99 -3.27
N VAL A 57 0.19 0.45 -2.19
CA VAL A 57 0.94 -0.07 -1.04
C VAL A 57 1.70 -1.34 -1.42
N ASP A 58 1.04 -2.27 -2.12
CA ASP A 58 1.68 -3.47 -2.65
C ASP A 58 2.84 -3.15 -3.60
N PHE A 59 2.65 -2.11 -4.42
CA PHE A 59 3.67 -1.65 -5.36
C PHE A 59 4.83 -1.00 -4.62
N ALA A 60 4.57 -0.08 -3.68
CA ALA A 60 5.60 0.55 -2.86
C ALA A 60 6.33 -0.46 -1.96
N SER A 61 5.70 -1.57 -1.58
CA SER A 61 6.38 -2.66 -0.88
C SER A 61 7.39 -3.39 -1.77
N ALA A 62 7.02 -3.67 -3.03
CA ALA A 62 7.89 -4.34 -3.99
C ALA A 62 9.01 -3.42 -4.53
N TYR A 63 8.65 -2.18 -4.85
CA TYR A 63 9.50 -1.14 -5.42
C TYR A 63 9.62 0.02 -4.42
N TRP A 64 10.18 -0.26 -3.24
CA TRP A 64 10.27 0.67 -2.09
C TRP A 64 11.21 1.86 -2.28
N HIS A 65 11.97 1.90 -3.36
CA HIS A 65 12.88 2.97 -3.69
C HIS A 65 12.96 3.12 -5.21
N VAL A 66 13.15 4.35 -5.70
CA VAL A 66 13.14 4.65 -7.13
C VAL A 66 14.20 3.84 -7.92
N ASP A 67 15.38 3.63 -7.33
CA ASP A 67 16.44 2.78 -7.86
C ASP A 67 16.06 1.30 -8.04
N CYS A 68 14.96 0.81 -7.46
CA CYS A 68 14.43 -0.53 -7.81
C CYS A 68 14.00 -0.61 -9.28
N ILE A 69 13.71 0.53 -9.92
CA ILE A 69 13.28 0.64 -11.31
C ILE A 69 14.37 1.29 -12.16
N ARG A 70 14.96 2.40 -11.70
CA ARG A 70 15.92 3.18 -12.50
C ARG A 70 17.17 2.41 -12.91
N LYS A 71 17.59 1.44 -12.08
CA LYS A 71 18.77 0.60 -12.33
C LYS A 71 18.49 -0.55 -13.30
N MET A 72 17.24 -0.74 -13.70
CA MET A 72 16.83 -1.72 -14.73
C MET A 72 16.69 -1.03 -16.09
N SER A 73 16.82 -1.80 -17.17
CA SER A 73 16.32 -1.38 -18.49
C SER A 73 14.79 -1.31 -18.48
N LEU A 74 14.21 -0.58 -19.42
CA LEU A 74 12.75 -0.48 -19.55
C LEU A 74 12.12 -1.87 -19.71
N ASN A 75 12.64 -2.70 -20.62
CA ASN A 75 12.12 -4.04 -20.88
C ASN A 75 12.21 -4.93 -19.63
N ALA A 76 13.33 -4.90 -18.90
CA ALA A 76 13.47 -5.67 -17.66
C ALA A 76 12.45 -5.23 -16.59
N PHE A 77 12.16 -3.93 -16.51
CA PHE A 77 11.11 -3.44 -15.61
C PHE A 77 9.71 -3.88 -16.06
N ILE A 78 9.40 -3.81 -17.36
CA ILE A 78 8.11 -4.27 -17.91
C ILE A 78 7.87 -5.74 -17.58
N ASP A 79 8.87 -6.60 -17.79
CA ASP A 79 8.78 -8.03 -17.48
C ASP A 79 8.56 -8.27 -15.97
N HIS A 80 9.33 -7.58 -15.13
CA HIS A 80 9.18 -7.69 -13.68
C HIS A 80 7.82 -7.18 -13.20
N TYR A 81 7.31 -6.09 -13.79
CA TYR A 81 6.01 -5.53 -13.48
C TYR A 81 4.86 -6.43 -13.94
N GLN A 82 4.99 -7.08 -15.10
CA GLN A 82 4.04 -8.08 -15.59
C GLN A 82 3.99 -9.29 -14.64
N TYR A 83 5.15 -9.81 -14.23
CA TYR A 83 5.22 -10.89 -13.26
C TYR A 83 4.64 -10.49 -11.90
N TRP A 84 4.95 -9.28 -11.41
CA TRP A 84 4.38 -8.74 -10.19
C TRP A 84 2.86 -8.62 -10.26
N CYS A 85 2.32 -8.10 -11.37
CA CYS A 85 0.88 -8.01 -11.61
C CYS A 85 0.23 -9.40 -11.57
N LYS A 86 0.81 -10.40 -12.25
CA LYS A 86 0.32 -11.79 -12.25
C LYS A 86 0.31 -12.38 -10.83
N ARG A 87 1.42 -12.25 -10.09
CA ARG A 87 1.56 -12.78 -8.72
C ARG A 87 0.58 -12.12 -7.74
N LYS A 88 0.39 -10.81 -7.86
CA LYS A 88 -0.51 -10.03 -7.00
C LYS A 88 -1.95 -10.00 -7.49
N LYS A 89 -2.30 -10.68 -8.59
CA LYS A 89 -3.64 -10.69 -9.20
C LYS A 89 -4.12 -9.27 -9.56
N TYR A 90 -3.26 -8.49 -10.21
CA TYR A 90 -3.58 -7.20 -10.81
C TYR A 90 -3.59 -7.31 -12.34
N ASN A 91 -4.39 -6.47 -12.99
CA ASN A 91 -4.36 -6.33 -14.44
C ASN A 91 -3.05 -5.63 -14.87
N PHE A 92 -2.32 -6.28 -15.76
CA PHE A 92 -1.12 -5.71 -16.37
C PHE A 92 -1.51 -4.68 -17.43
N SER A 93 -0.71 -3.61 -17.52
CA SER A 93 -0.79 -2.60 -18.56
C SER A 93 0.63 -2.16 -18.88
N GLN A 94 1.04 -2.36 -20.14
CA GLN A 94 2.35 -1.95 -20.61
C GLN A 94 2.52 -0.43 -20.59
N SER A 95 1.51 0.32 -21.06
CA SER A 95 1.55 1.79 -21.02
C SER A 95 1.71 2.34 -19.60
N LYS A 96 1.06 1.72 -18.60
CA LYS A 96 1.27 2.08 -17.19
C LYS A 96 2.69 1.76 -16.71
N ALA A 97 3.30 0.66 -17.17
CA ALA A 97 4.69 0.34 -16.85
C ALA A 97 5.66 1.38 -17.44
N GLU A 98 5.46 1.77 -18.70
CA GLU A 98 6.26 2.79 -19.38
C GLU A 98 6.12 4.16 -18.68
N GLU A 99 4.90 4.54 -18.30
CA GLU A 99 4.63 5.76 -17.51
C GLU A 99 5.40 5.76 -16.19
N ILE A 100 5.31 4.66 -15.43
CA ILE A 100 6.00 4.50 -14.14
C ILE A 100 7.52 4.57 -14.32
N TYR A 101 8.05 3.92 -15.37
CA TYR A 101 9.48 3.92 -15.66
C TYR A 101 9.99 5.32 -16.01
N GLY A 102 9.26 6.04 -16.87
CA GLY A 102 9.57 7.42 -17.23
C GLY A 102 9.60 8.34 -16.02
N LYS A 103 8.56 8.26 -15.16
CA LYS A 103 8.51 9.00 -13.89
C LYS A 103 9.70 8.65 -12.99
N ALA A 104 10.02 7.36 -12.83
CA ALA A 104 11.12 6.93 -11.98
C ALA A 104 12.47 7.52 -12.41
N LYS A 105 12.74 7.69 -13.70
CA LYS A 105 14.04 8.18 -14.19
C LYS A 105 14.39 9.60 -13.75
N VAL A 106 13.38 10.46 -13.57
CA VAL A 106 13.57 11.89 -13.25
C VAL A 106 13.51 12.18 -11.75
N LEU A 107 13.12 11.22 -10.92
CA LEU A 107 13.00 11.42 -9.47
C LEU A 107 14.37 11.38 -8.78
N VAL A 108 14.51 12.22 -7.77
CA VAL A 108 15.71 12.30 -6.92
C VAL A 108 15.33 11.85 -5.50
N PRO A 109 15.83 10.70 -5.03
CA PRO A 109 15.62 10.26 -3.66
C PRO A 109 16.55 11.01 -2.70
N VAL A 110 16.07 11.26 -1.48
CA VAL A 110 16.84 11.86 -0.39
C VAL A 110 17.60 10.79 0.39
N LEU A 111 16.94 9.67 0.69
CA LEU A 111 17.52 8.54 1.41
C LEU A 111 18.08 7.49 0.43
N PRO A 112 19.16 6.79 0.78
CA PRO A 112 19.79 5.80 -0.09
C PRO A 112 18.99 4.49 -0.18
N LYS A 113 19.25 3.72 -1.24
CA LYS A 113 18.75 2.34 -1.39
C LYS A 113 19.59 1.35 -0.57
N ASP A 114 19.42 1.36 0.75
CA ASP A 114 20.11 0.46 1.69
C ASP A 114 19.14 -0.42 2.51
N ALA A 115 19.72 -1.29 3.34
CA ALA A 115 18.95 -2.24 4.14
C ALA A 115 18.13 -1.57 5.26
N ILE A 116 18.65 -0.49 5.84
CA ILE A 116 17.99 0.23 6.95
C ILE A 116 16.75 0.94 6.42
N THR A 117 16.90 1.68 5.33
CA THR A 117 15.80 2.38 4.64
C THR A 117 14.72 1.40 4.21
N LYS A 118 15.11 0.24 3.65
CA LYS A 118 14.16 -0.82 3.29
C LYS A 118 13.40 -1.34 4.50
N LEU A 119 14.07 -1.54 5.64
CA LEU A 119 13.46 -2.04 6.86
C LEU A 119 12.41 -1.07 7.41
N ILE A 120 12.73 0.23 7.45
CA ILE A 120 11.80 1.28 7.90
C ILE A 120 10.52 1.29 7.06
N ILE A 121 10.66 1.26 5.72
CA ILE A 121 9.51 1.22 4.81
C ILE A 121 8.72 -0.07 5.00
N LYS A 122 9.39 -1.22 5.11
CA LYS A 122 8.72 -2.50 5.33
C LYS A 122 7.88 -2.46 6.62
N GLN A 123 8.43 -1.96 7.72
CA GLN A 123 7.69 -1.82 8.98
C GLN A 123 6.47 -0.91 8.82
N ALA A 124 6.61 0.23 8.15
CA ALA A 124 5.49 1.15 7.90
C ALA A 124 4.39 0.51 7.03
N VAL A 125 4.77 -0.26 6.00
CA VAL A 125 3.85 -1.05 5.16
C VAL A 125 3.13 -2.10 5.99
N ASP A 126 3.86 -2.86 6.81
CA ASP A 126 3.29 -3.95 7.62
C ASP A 126 2.26 -3.41 8.63
N GLN A 127 2.55 -2.27 9.27
CA GLN A 127 1.62 -1.59 10.18
C GLN A 127 0.35 -1.11 9.45
N LEU A 128 0.50 -0.46 8.29
CA LEU A 128 -0.65 -0.01 7.50
C LEU A 128 -1.52 -1.18 7.02
N ASN A 129 -0.90 -2.27 6.57
CA ASN A 129 -1.61 -3.47 6.12
C ASN A 129 -2.36 -4.12 7.29
N SER A 130 -1.73 -4.26 8.45
CA SER A 130 -2.37 -4.81 9.65
C SER A 130 -3.61 -3.98 10.04
N ALA A 131 -3.48 -2.66 10.15
CA ALA A 131 -4.62 -1.80 10.46
C ALA A 131 -5.71 -1.84 9.37
N SER A 132 -5.32 -1.94 8.10
CA SER A 132 -6.27 -2.06 6.98
C SER A 132 -7.07 -3.36 7.05
N THR A 133 -6.41 -4.49 7.32
CA THR A 133 -7.09 -5.78 7.49
C THR A 133 -8.01 -5.76 8.71
N THR A 134 -7.58 -5.21 9.85
CA THR A 134 -8.44 -5.09 11.05
C THR A 134 -9.70 -4.28 10.77
N VAL A 135 -9.60 -3.16 10.05
CA VAL A 135 -10.75 -2.34 9.64
C VAL A 135 -11.74 -3.15 8.80
N GLU A 136 -11.25 -3.89 7.80
CA GLU A 136 -12.13 -4.68 6.92
C GLU A 136 -12.75 -5.87 7.67
N SER A 137 -12.00 -6.56 8.54
CA SER A 137 -12.54 -7.63 9.38
C SER A 137 -13.65 -7.12 10.31
N LEU A 138 -13.46 -5.96 10.94
CA LEU A 138 -14.50 -5.35 11.78
C LEU A 138 -15.73 -4.95 10.97
N ARG A 139 -15.54 -4.40 9.75
CA ARG A 139 -16.67 -4.06 8.87
C ARG A 139 -17.48 -5.28 8.49
N THR A 140 -16.81 -6.36 8.07
CA THR A 140 -17.48 -7.62 7.72
C THR A 140 -18.22 -8.20 8.91
N LEU A 141 -17.57 -8.30 10.07
CA LEU A 141 -18.20 -8.83 11.27
C LEU A 141 -19.42 -8.00 11.71
N MET A 142 -19.33 -6.66 11.64
CA MET A 142 -20.47 -5.79 11.93
C MET A 142 -21.64 -6.02 10.97
N ASN A 143 -21.38 -6.23 9.68
CA ASN A 143 -22.41 -6.50 8.68
C ASN A 143 -23.05 -7.88 8.87
N GLU A 144 -22.29 -8.89 9.28
CA GLU A 144 -22.80 -10.24 9.56
C GLU A 144 -23.61 -10.32 10.86
N THR A 145 -23.33 -9.42 11.80
CA THR A 145 -23.98 -9.36 13.12
C THR A 145 -25.24 -8.48 13.14
N ALA A 146 -25.43 -7.64 12.13
CA ALA A 146 -26.55 -6.70 12.00
C ALA A 146 -27.79 -7.34 11.37
#